data_AF-A0A493TGC2-F1
#
_entry.id   AF-A0A493TGC2-F1
#
_cell.length_a   1.000
_cell.length_b   1.000
_cell.length_c   1.000
_cell.angle_alpha   90.00
_cell.angle_beta   90.00
_cell.angle_gamma   90.00
#
_symmetry.space_group_name_H-M   'P 1'
#
loop_
_entity.id
_entity.type
_entity.pdbx_description
1 polymer ?
#
loop_
_entity_poly.entity_id
_entity_poly.type
_entity_poly.pdbx_seq_one_letter_code
_entity_poly.pdbx_strand_id
1 'polypeptide(L)'
;SARGARKHLQINQTFEELRLITQDSENELKKLQQTQEYFIIQYQENMRLQAQFSQLSQLGPQERLSRETTLQQKKASLEAWLHREAQTLQQYRVELAEKHQKTLQLLRKQQTTILDDELIQWKRRQQLAGNGGPPEGTLDVLQTWCEKLAEIIWQNRQQIRRAEHLCQQLPIPGPVEEMLSELNGTITDIISALVTSTFIIEKQPPQVLKTQTKFAATVRLLVGGKLNVHMNPPQVKATIISEQQAKALLKNESTRK
;
A
#
# COMPACT_ATOMS: atom_id res chain seq x y z
N SER A 1 24.51 8.62 -21.72
CA SER A 1 24.05 8.49 -23.12
C SER A 1 22.60 8.99 -23.21
N ALA A 2 22.15 9.46 -24.37
CA ALA A 2 20.78 9.99 -24.56
C ALA A 2 19.66 9.00 -24.16
N ARG A 3 19.91 7.68 -24.29
CA ARG A 3 18.96 6.63 -23.88
C ARG A 3 18.77 6.56 -22.36
N GLY A 4 19.85 6.70 -21.57
CA GLY A 4 19.78 6.71 -20.10
C GLY A 4 19.02 7.93 -19.57
N ALA A 5 19.24 9.11 -20.16
CA ALA A 5 18.50 10.31 -19.80
C ALA A 5 16.99 10.19 -20.11
N ARG A 6 16.63 9.57 -21.24
CA ARG A 6 15.23 9.32 -21.61
C ARG A 6 14.55 8.35 -20.65
N LYS A 7 15.20 7.26 -20.26
CA LYS A 7 14.65 6.29 -19.29
C LYS A 7 14.49 6.91 -17.90
N HIS A 8 15.48 7.70 -17.45
CA HIS A 8 15.39 8.45 -16.20
C HIS A 8 14.21 9.43 -16.19
N LEU A 9 13.98 10.15 -17.30
CA LEU A 9 12.82 11.04 -17.43
C LEU A 9 11.50 10.26 -17.35
N GLN A 10 11.39 9.15 -18.06
CA GLN A 10 10.20 8.30 -18.05
C GLN A 10 9.88 7.75 -16.65
N ILE A 11 10.90 7.26 -15.92
CA ILE A 11 10.75 6.80 -14.54
C ILE A 11 10.19 7.93 -13.65
N ASN A 12 10.70 9.15 -13.79
CA ASN A 12 10.21 10.28 -13.00
C ASN A 12 8.80 10.73 -13.39
N GLN A 13 8.42 10.64 -14.67
CA GLN A 13 7.05 10.91 -15.11
C GLN A 13 6.07 9.91 -14.49
N THR A 14 6.41 8.61 -14.48
CA THR A 14 5.57 7.60 -13.82
C THR A 14 5.50 7.80 -12.31
N PHE A 15 6.57 8.28 -11.66
CA PHE A 15 6.50 8.67 -10.24
C PHE A 15 5.52 9.82 -10.00
N GLU A 16 5.50 10.82 -10.88
CA GLU A 16 4.58 11.95 -10.75
C GLU A 16 3.13 11.52 -10.97
N GLU A 17 2.88 10.65 -11.95
CA GLU A 17 1.58 10.01 -12.16
C GLU A 17 1.12 9.23 -10.91
N LEU A 18 1.97 8.35 -10.38
CA LEU A 18 1.69 7.60 -9.16
C LEU A 18 1.41 8.51 -7.95
N ARG A 19 2.14 9.62 -7.83
CA ARG A 19 1.93 10.62 -6.77
C ARG A 19 0.55 11.26 -6.87
N LEU A 20 0.15 11.69 -8.07
CA LEU A 20 -1.15 12.31 -8.30
C LEU A 20 -2.31 11.34 -8.05
N ILE A 21 -2.23 10.10 -8.56
CA ILE A 21 -3.30 9.11 -8.36
C ILE A 21 -3.41 8.71 -6.89
N THR A 22 -2.29 8.58 -6.17
CA THR A 22 -2.27 8.29 -4.72
C THR A 22 -2.88 9.43 -3.90
N GLN A 23 -2.59 10.69 -4.27
CA GLN A 23 -3.17 11.86 -3.62
C GLN A 23 -4.68 11.95 -3.88
N ASP A 24 -5.12 11.62 -5.10
CA ASP A 24 -6.53 11.65 -5.46
C ASP A 24 -7.32 10.54 -4.74
N SER A 25 -6.74 9.34 -4.61
CA SER A 25 -7.32 8.24 -3.81
C SER A 25 -7.43 8.60 -2.33
N GLU A 26 -6.48 9.36 -1.78
CA GLU A 26 -6.58 9.90 -0.40
C GLU A 26 -7.79 10.84 -0.24
N ASN A 27 -8.03 11.70 -1.25
CA ASN A 27 -9.13 12.66 -1.20
C ASN A 27 -10.48 11.93 -1.26
N GLU A 28 -10.61 10.91 -2.12
CA GLU A 28 -11.79 10.05 -2.18
C GLU A 28 -12.01 9.30 -0.88
N LEU A 29 -10.96 8.74 -0.28
CA LEU A 29 -11.05 8.06 1.02
C LEU A 29 -11.54 9.00 2.13
N LYS A 30 -11.05 10.25 2.17
CA LYS A 30 -11.52 11.27 3.12
C LYS A 30 -13.00 11.61 2.91
N LYS A 31 -13.41 11.77 1.65
CA LYS A 31 -14.82 12.02 1.31
C LYS A 31 -15.70 10.85 1.72
N LEU A 32 -15.30 9.62 1.41
CA LEU A 32 -15.99 8.38 1.80
C LEU A 32 -16.14 8.28 3.31
N GLN A 33 -15.08 8.58 4.06
CA GLN A 33 -15.12 8.64 5.52
C GLN A 33 -16.17 9.64 6.03
N GLN A 34 -16.17 10.87 5.51
CA GLN A 34 -17.16 11.90 5.90
C GLN A 34 -18.59 11.47 5.58
N THR A 35 -18.83 10.89 4.40
CA THR A 35 -20.14 10.37 4.01
C THR A 35 -20.58 9.25 4.95
N GLN A 36 -19.67 8.35 5.33
CA GLN A 36 -19.97 7.27 6.28
C GLN A 36 -20.28 7.80 7.69
N GLU A 37 -19.52 8.77 8.18
CA GLU A 37 -19.78 9.42 9.47
C GLU A 37 -21.17 10.07 9.50
N TYR A 38 -21.55 10.79 8.43
CA TYR A 38 -22.88 11.38 8.30
C TYR A 38 -23.98 10.32 8.25
N PHE A 39 -23.77 9.24 7.48
CA PHE A 39 -24.69 8.12 7.41
C PHE A 39 -24.96 7.50 8.78
N ILE A 40 -23.91 7.27 9.58
CA ILE A 40 -24.04 6.70 10.92
C ILE A 40 -24.90 7.59 11.82
N ILE A 41 -24.74 8.91 11.76
CA ILE A 41 -25.56 9.87 12.51
C ILE A 41 -27.04 9.76 12.09
N GLN A 42 -27.32 9.72 10.78
CA GLN A 42 -28.69 9.58 10.28
C GLN A 42 -29.31 8.22 10.65
N TYR A 43 -28.51 7.16 10.69
CA TYR A 43 -28.95 5.84 11.13
C TYR A 43 -29.32 5.85 12.62
N GLN A 44 -28.53 6.51 13.46
CA GLN A 44 -28.86 6.71 14.88
C GLN A 44 -30.15 7.53 15.07
N GLU A 45 -30.36 8.55 14.24
CA GLU A 45 -31.61 9.32 14.24
C GLU A 45 -32.81 8.43 13.89
N ASN A 46 -32.68 7.52 12.92
CA ASN A 46 -33.72 6.57 12.59
C ASN A 46 -34.07 5.66 13.78
N MET A 47 -33.06 5.17 14.50
CA MET A 47 -33.27 4.40 15.74
C MET A 47 -33.96 5.23 16.83
N ARG A 48 -33.61 6.52 16.96
CA ARG A 48 -34.27 7.45 17.89
C ARG A 48 -35.74 7.66 17.52
N LEU A 49 -36.05 7.84 16.24
CA LEU A 49 -37.44 7.94 15.76
C LEU A 49 -38.21 6.64 16.04
N GLN A 50 -37.58 5.49 15.87
CA GLN A 50 -38.19 4.19 16.21
C GLN A 50 -38.52 4.08 17.70
N ALA A 51 -37.66 4.57 18.60
CA ALA A 51 -37.95 4.60 20.02
C ALA A 51 -39.12 5.53 20.40
N GLN A 52 -39.34 6.62 19.65
CA GLN A 52 -40.47 7.53 19.88
C GLN A 52 -41.82 6.87 19.60
N PHE A 53 -41.89 5.87 18.72
CA PHE A 53 -43.12 5.09 18.49
C PHE A 53 -43.59 4.38 19.76
N SER A 54 -42.68 3.85 20.56
CA SER A 54 -43.02 3.19 21.83
C SER A 54 -43.67 4.16 22.84
N GLN A 55 -43.32 5.45 22.78
CA GLN A 55 -43.84 6.50 23.66
C GLN A 55 -45.25 6.98 23.26
N LEU A 56 -45.73 6.68 22.04
CA LEU A 56 -47.06 7.06 21.57
C LEU A 56 -48.19 6.47 22.42
N SER A 57 -47.94 5.34 23.10
CA SER A 57 -48.86 4.68 24.00
C SER A 57 -49.29 5.56 25.19
N GLN A 58 -48.50 6.58 25.56
CA GLN A 58 -48.78 7.49 26.69
C GLN A 58 -49.67 8.69 26.33
N LEU A 59 -49.97 8.90 25.04
CA LEU A 59 -50.73 10.06 24.56
C LEU A 59 -52.23 9.77 24.43
N GLY A 60 -53.06 10.82 24.45
CA GLY A 60 -54.50 10.73 24.17
C GLY A 60 -54.81 10.36 22.71
N PRO A 61 -56.02 9.86 22.38
CA PRO A 61 -56.31 9.25 21.08
C PRO A 61 -56.12 10.17 19.86
N GLN A 62 -56.56 11.44 19.93
CA GLN A 62 -56.42 12.38 18.82
C GLN A 62 -54.97 12.84 18.60
N GLU A 63 -54.25 13.17 19.69
CA GLU A 63 -52.84 13.57 19.63
C GLU A 63 -51.93 12.43 19.20
N ARG A 64 -52.28 11.18 19.58
CA ARG A 64 -51.58 9.98 19.15
C ARG A 64 -51.63 9.83 17.63
N LEU A 65 -52.82 9.92 17.03
CA LEU A 65 -53.02 9.68 15.60
C LEU A 65 -52.25 10.70 14.73
N SER A 66 -52.28 11.99 15.10
CA SER A 66 -51.58 13.05 14.35
C SER A 66 -50.05 12.92 14.48
N ARG A 67 -49.55 12.62 15.69
CA ARG A 67 -48.12 12.45 15.95
C ARG A 67 -47.57 11.17 15.34
N GLU A 68 -48.34 10.09 15.35
CA GLU A 68 -48.01 8.83 14.68
C GLU A 68 -47.86 9.02 13.17
N THR A 69 -48.82 9.70 12.52
CA THR A 69 -48.77 9.98 11.08
C THR A 69 -47.51 10.78 10.72
N THR A 70 -47.19 11.82 11.51
CA THR A 70 -46.00 12.66 11.30
C THR A 70 -44.70 11.87 11.48
N LEU A 71 -44.64 11.02 12.51
CA LEU A 71 -43.47 10.16 12.76
C LEU A 71 -43.30 9.10 11.67
N GLN A 72 -44.38 8.50 11.18
CA GLN A 72 -44.33 7.54 10.07
C GLN A 72 -43.79 8.18 8.80
N GLN A 73 -44.25 9.38 8.44
CA GLN A 73 -43.75 10.10 7.28
C GLN A 73 -42.25 10.42 7.39
N LYS A 74 -41.80 10.93 8.56
CA LYS A 74 -40.37 11.20 8.81
C LYS A 74 -39.52 9.94 8.79
N LYS A 75 -40.04 8.84 9.34
CA LYS A 75 -39.35 7.54 9.33
C LYS A 75 -39.21 7.02 7.90
N ALA A 76 -40.29 7.02 7.12
CA ALA A 76 -40.27 6.53 5.75
C ALA A 76 -39.32 7.33 4.85
N SER A 77 -39.28 8.66 4.99
CA SER A 77 -38.34 9.50 4.23
C SER A 77 -36.89 9.24 4.60
N LEU A 78 -36.60 9.06 5.90
CA LEU A 78 -35.26 8.76 6.39
C LEU A 78 -34.81 7.34 6.00
N GLU A 79 -35.70 6.34 6.05
CA GLU A 79 -35.40 4.98 5.59
C GLU A 79 -35.10 4.93 4.09
N ALA A 80 -35.87 5.65 3.28
CA ALA A 80 -35.60 5.77 1.85
C ALA A 80 -34.24 6.43 1.59
N TRP A 81 -33.90 7.46 2.36
CA TRP A 81 -32.60 8.11 2.28
C TRP A 81 -31.46 7.16 2.70
N LEU A 82 -31.60 6.46 3.83
CA LEU A 82 -30.61 5.48 4.31
C LEU A 82 -30.39 4.36 3.30
N HIS A 83 -31.45 3.83 2.68
CA HIS A 83 -31.29 2.78 1.68
C HIS A 83 -30.50 3.26 0.46
N ARG A 84 -30.83 4.46 -0.05
CA ARG A 84 -30.10 5.08 -1.17
C ARG A 84 -28.65 5.37 -0.79
N GLU A 85 -28.41 5.94 0.38
CA GLU A 85 -27.07 6.34 0.80
C GLU A 85 -26.17 5.13 1.07
N ALA A 86 -26.72 4.02 1.57
CA ALA A 86 -26.00 2.76 1.70
C ALA A 86 -25.51 2.24 0.33
N GLN A 87 -26.33 2.36 -0.72
CA GLN A 87 -25.93 2.00 -2.09
C GLN A 87 -24.83 2.94 -2.61
N THR A 88 -24.95 4.25 -2.39
CA THR A 88 -23.92 5.24 -2.74
C THR A 88 -22.58 4.94 -2.05
N LEU A 89 -22.61 4.65 -0.75
CA LEU A 89 -21.43 4.28 0.03
C LEU A 89 -20.78 3.02 -0.52
N GLN A 90 -21.58 2.00 -0.84
CA GLN A 90 -21.06 0.76 -1.41
C GLN A 90 -20.42 1.00 -2.79
N GLN A 91 -21.02 1.85 -3.62
CA GLN A 91 -20.44 2.24 -4.91
C GLN A 91 -19.09 2.94 -4.72
N TYR A 92 -19.00 3.95 -3.84
CA TYR A 92 -17.74 4.64 -3.56
C TYR A 92 -16.65 3.71 -3.02
N ARG A 93 -17.03 2.72 -2.19
CA ARG A 93 -16.12 1.69 -1.68
C ARG A 93 -15.52 0.85 -2.81
N VAL A 94 -16.35 0.41 -3.76
CA VAL A 94 -15.91 -0.38 -4.92
C VAL A 94 -15.03 0.46 -5.84
N GLU A 95 -15.45 1.68 -6.19
CA GLU A 95 -14.68 2.60 -7.04
C GLU A 95 -13.28 2.89 -6.46
N LEU A 96 -13.20 3.14 -5.15
CA LEU A 96 -11.93 3.35 -4.46
C LEU A 96 -11.04 2.10 -4.49
N ALA A 97 -11.61 0.91 -4.30
CA ALA A 97 -10.88 -0.35 -4.38
C ALA A 97 -10.35 -0.62 -5.80
N GLU A 98 -11.15 -0.40 -6.84
CA GLU A 98 -10.71 -0.52 -8.25
C GLU A 98 -9.59 0.48 -8.57
N LYS A 99 -9.68 1.69 -8.03
CA LYS A 99 -8.65 2.72 -8.20
C LYS A 99 -7.33 2.29 -7.55
N HIS A 100 -7.37 1.76 -6.33
CA HIS A 100 -6.20 1.16 -5.70
C HIS A 100 -5.64 0.01 -6.53
N GLN A 101 -6.48 -0.86 -7.10
CA GLN A 101 -6.04 -1.96 -7.95
C GLN A 101 -5.22 -1.44 -9.14
N LYS A 102 -5.72 -0.42 -9.85
CA LYS A 102 -5.01 0.22 -10.97
C LYS A 102 -3.70 0.88 -10.51
N THR A 103 -3.70 1.58 -9.37
CA THR A 103 -2.48 2.18 -8.79
C THR A 103 -1.44 1.11 -8.49
N LEU A 104 -1.82 -0.01 -7.85
CA LEU A 104 -0.91 -1.09 -7.51
C LEU A 104 -0.34 -1.79 -8.75
N GLN A 105 -1.12 -1.94 -9.83
CA GLN A 105 -0.63 -2.47 -11.10
C GLN A 105 0.46 -1.57 -11.70
N LEU A 106 0.22 -0.25 -11.77
CA LEU A 106 1.22 0.71 -12.25
C LEU A 106 2.47 0.71 -11.36
N LEU A 107 2.26 0.64 -10.05
CA LEU A 107 3.34 0.62 -9.08
C LEU A 107 4.19 -0.64 -9.21
N ARG A 108 3.59 -1.81 -9.42
CA ARG A 108 4.31 -3.07 -9.68
C ARG A 108 5.14 -2.99 -10.96
N LYS A 109 4.61 -2.38 -12.02
CA LYS A 109 5.35 -2.14 -13.27
C LYS A 109 6.56 -1.23 -13.05
N GLN A 110 6.36 -0.14 -12.30
CA GLN A 110 7.43 0.80 -11.97
C GLN A 110 8.52 0.13 -11.09
N GLN A 111 8.09 -0.65 -10.10
CA GLN A 111 8.98 -1.43 -9.25
C GLN A 111 9.81 -2.43 -10.07
N THR A 112 9.18 -3.17 -10.99
CA THR A 112 9.88 -4.10 -11.90
C THR A 112 10.94 -3.37 -12.72
N THR A 113 10.60 -2.21 -13.29
CA THR A 113 11.55 -1.40 -14.07
C THR A 113 12.76 -0.98 -13.23
N ILE A 114 12.56 -0.58 -11.97
CA ILE A 114 13.64 -0.11 -11.10
C ILE A 114 14.47 -1.28 -10.56
N LEU A 115 13.83 -2.35 -10.08
CA LEU A 115 14.50 -3.46 -9.40
C LEU A 115 15.07 -4.49 -10.36
N ASP A 116 14.34 -4.84 -11.42
CA ASP A 116 14.70 -5.93 -12.31
C ASP A 116 15.48 -5.45 -13.54
N ASP A 117 15.41 -4.16 -13.89
CA ASP A 117 16.30 -3.57 -14.90
C ASP A 117 17.42 -2.74 -14.27
N GLU A 118 17.10 -1.61 -13.65
CA GLU A 118 18.11 -0.59 -13.31
C GLU A 118 19.07 -1.09 -12.22
N LEU A 119 18.52 -1.72 -11.18
CA LEU A 119 19.33 -2.30 -10.11
C LEU A 119 20.13 -3.51 -10.60
N ILE A 120 19.56 -4.38 -11.45
CA ILE A 120 20.31 -5.50 -12.05
C ILE A 120 21.44 -4.99 -12.95
N GLN A 121 21.21 -3.94 -13.74
CA GLN A 121 22.25 -3.31 -14.55
C GLN A 121 23.36 -2.70 -13.69
N TRP A 122 23.03 -2.08 -12.55
CA TRP A 122 24.04 -1.62 -11.60
C TRP A 122 24.84 -2.78 -11.00
N LYS A 123 24.18 -3.86 -10.54
CA LYS A 123 24.85 -5.08 -10.04
C LYS A 123 25.77 -5.70 -11.11
N ARG A 124 25.36 -5.71 -12.37
CA ARG A 124 26.16 -6.21 -13.48
C ARG A 124 27.40 -5.33 -13.71
N ARG A 125 27.27 -4.00 -13.62
CA ARG A 125 28.43 -3.10 -13.70
C ARG A 125 29.41 -3.35 -12.55
N GLN A 126 28.93 -3.54 -11.32
CA GLN A 126 29.77 -3.89 -10.17
C GLN A 126 30.53 -5.21 -10.40
N GLN A 127 29.87 -6.21 -10.96
CA GLN A 127 30.51 -7.48 -11.30
C GLN A 127 31.63 -7.30 -12.34
N LEU A 128 31.41 -6.48 -13.37
CA LEU A 128 32.41 -6.19 -14.40
C LEU A 128 33.57 -5.34 -13.86
N ALA A 129 33.30 -4.39 -12.95
CA ALA A 129 34.31 -3.60 -12.27
C ALA A 129 35.28 -4.50 -11.46
N GLY A 130 34.77 -5.58 -10.85
CA GLY A 130 35.59 -6.60 -10.19
C GLY A 130 36.60 -7.30 -11.12
N ASN A 131 36.35 -7.31 -12.43
CA ASN A 131 37.25 -7.84 -13.45
C ASN A 131 38.13 -6.75 -14.11
N GLY A 132 38.22 -5.56 -13.51
CA GLY A 132 38.96 -4.41 -14.05
C GLY A 132 38.17 -3.58 -15.07
N GLY A 133 36.85 -3.80 -15.18
CA GLY A 133 35.96 -2.95 -15.96
C GLY A 133 35.76 -1.55 -15.37
N PRO A 134 34.96 -0.69 -16.02
CA PRO A 134 34.66 0.63 -15.51
C PRO A 134 33.90 0.55 -14.17
N PRO A 135 34.09 1.52 -13.25
CA PRO A 135 33.36 1.56 -11.98
C PRO A 135 31.84 1.59 -12.16
N GLU A 136 31.11 0.99 -11.22
CA GLU A 136 29.65 0.85 -11.24
C GLU A 136 28.87 2.16 -11.12
N GLY A 137 29.50 3.20 -10.57
CA GLY A 137 28.88 4.49 -10.27
C GLY A 137 28.11 4.51 -8.96
N THR A 138 27.62 5.70 -8.56
CA THR A 138 26.93 5.88 -7.27
C THR A 138 25.53 5.28 -7.26
N LEU A 139 25.05 4.94 -6.06
CA LEU A 139 23.71 4.40 -5.83
C LEU A 139 22.65 5.49 -5.62
N ASP A 140 23.02 6.77 -5.57
CA ASP A 140 22.15 7.85 -5.07
C ASP A 140 20.84 7.99 -5.86
N VAL A 141 20.90 7.83 -7.19
CA VAL A 141 19.72 7.86 -8.06
C VAL A 141 18.81 6.66 -7.79
N LEU A 142 19.38 5.45 -7.71
CA LEU A 142 18.64 4.22 -7.38
C LEU A 142 18.02 4.30 -5.99
N GLN A 143 18.76 4.83 -5.02
CA GLN A 143 18.28 5.05 -3.66
C GLN A 143 17.10 6.03 -3.66
N THR A 144 17.21 7.17 -4.35
CA THR A 144 16.11 8.13 -4.49
C THR A 144 14.86 7.47 -5.09
N TRP A 145 15.02 6.64 -6.12
CA TRP A 145 13.90 5.90 -6.72
C TRP A 145 13.29 4.86 -5.77
N CYS A 146 14.11 4.10 -5.05
CA CYS A 146 13.64 3.11 -4.07
C CYS A 146 12.92 3.78 -2.89
N GLU A 147 13.42 4.92 -2.42
CA GLU A 147 12.78 5.72 -1.37
C GLU A 147 11.43 6.29 -1.82
N LYS A 148 11.35 6.81 -3.06
CA LYS A 148 10.07 7.26 -3.65
C LYS A 148 9.07 6.10 -3.80
N LEU A 149 9.52 4.93 -4.25
CA LEU A 149 8.68 3.72 -4.29
C LEU A 149 8.17 3.38 -2.89
N ALA A 150 9.06 3.29 -1.91
CA ALA A 150 8.71 2.93 -0.53
C ALA A 150 7.67 3.89 0.05
N GLU A 151 7.82 5.19 -0.18
CA GLU A 151 6.89 6.21 0.28
C GLU A 151 5.48 6.04 -0.33
N ILE A 152 5.39 5.90 -1.66
CA ILE A 152 4.11 5.75 -2.36
C ILE A 152 3.42 4.42 -2.01
N ILE A 153 4.19 3.32 -1.93
CA ILE A 153 3.69 2.01 -1.49
C ILE A 153 3.10 2.13 -0.08
N TRP A 154 3.84 2.76 0.83
CA TRP A 154 3.41 2.88 2.21
C TRP A 154 2.15 3.73 2.36
N GLN A 155 2.04 4.84 1.63
CA GLN A 155 0.83 5.66 1.58
C GLN A 155 -0.38 4.86 1.13
N ASN A 156 -0.27 4.12 0.01
CA ASN A 156 -1.34 3.25 -0.46
C ASN A 156 -1.69 2.14 0.56
N ARG A 157 -0.70 1.59 1.27
CA ARG A 157 -0.95 0.60 2.34
C ARG A 157 -1.77 1.18 3.48
N GLN A 158 -1.48 2.41 3.90
CA GLN A 158 -2.25 3.08 4.94
C GLN A 158 -3.67 3.41 4.48
N GLN A 159 -3.84 3.83 3.23
CA GLN A 159 -5.15 4.09 2.63
C GLN A 159 -6.02 2.82 2.59
N ILE A 160 -5.49 1.71 2.09
CA ILE A 160 -6.21 0.42 2.04
C ILE A 160 -6.60 -0.03 3.45
N ARG A 161 -5.69 0.04 4.43
CA ARG A 161 -6.00 -0.30 5.84
C ARG A 161 -7.08 0.58 6.45
N ARG A 162 -7.10 1.88 6.12
CA ARG A 162 -8.16 2.79 6.56
C ARG A 162 -9.49 2.45 5.89
N ALA A 163 -9.49 2.10 4.61
CA ALA A 163 -10.70 1.63 3.92
C ALA A 163 -11.25 0.34 4.57
N GLU A 164 -10.39 -0.62 4.92
CA GLU A 164 -10.79 -1.81 5.69
C GLU A 164 -11.42 -1.44 7.03
N HIS A 165 -10.79 -0.52 7.78
CA HIS A 165 -11.32 -0.07 9.05
C HIS A 165 -12.70 0.57 8.91
N LEU A 166 -12.91 1.40 7.88
CA LEU A 166 -14.22 1.98 7.58
C LEU A 166 -15.26 0.90 7.24
N CYS A 167 -14.88 -0.13 6.48
CA CYS A 167 -15.77 -1.25 6.17
C CYS A 167 -16.16 -2.04 7.43
N GLN A 168 -15.22 -2.24 8.38
CA GLN A 168 -15.51 -2.91 9.65
C GLN A 168 -16.46 -2.12 10.56
N GLN A 169 -16.34 -0.78 10.57
CA GLN A 169 -17.21 0.09 11.37
C GLN A 169 -18.66 0.11 10.86
N LEU A 170 -18.85 0.02 9.54
CA LEU A 170 -20.17 -0.05 8.91
C LEU A 170 -20.18 -1.17 7.86
N PRO A 171 -20.50 -2.41 8.27
CA PRO A 171 -20.57 -3.54 7.34
C PRO A 171 -21.73 -3.35 6.37
N ILE A 172 -21.41 -3.26 5.07
CA ILE A 172 -22.39 -3.25 3.99
C ILE A 172 -22.02 -4.44 3.09
N PRO A 173 -22.92 -5.42 2.91
CA PRO A 173 -22.64 -6.58 2.07
C PRO A 173 -22.25 -6.17 0.65
N GLY A 174 -21.19 -6.76 0.12
CA GLY A 174 -20.73 -6.52 -1.25
C GLY A 174 -19.33 -7.05 -1.51
N PRO A 175 -18.81 -6.87 -2.73
CA PRO A 175 -17.52 -7.45 -3.15
C PRO A 175 -16.29 -6.78 -2.51
N VAL A 176 -16.48 -5.65 -1.81
CA VAL A 176 -15.38 -4.83 -1.30
C VAL A 176 -14.46 -5.59 -0.34
N GLU A 177 -14.98 -6.52 0.46
CA GLU A 177 -14.17 -7.30 1.42
C GLU A 177 -13.14 -8.18 0.70
N GLU A 178 -13.56 -8.87 -0.35
CA GLU A 178 -12.68 -9.70 -1.19
C GLU A 178 -11.65 -8.84 -1.92
N MET A 179 -12.09 -7.70 -2.48
CA MET A 179 -11.20 -6.76 -3.17
C MET A 179 -10.14 -6.19 -2.23
N LEU A 180 -10.50 -5.77 -1.01
CA LEU A 180 -9.55 -5.24 -0.03
C LEU A 180 -8.56 -6.32 0.44
N SER A 181 -9.02 -7.57 0.56
CA SER A 181 -8.15 -8.71 0.88
C SER A 181 -7.10 -8.96 -0.22
N GLU A 182 -7.53 -8.97 -1.49
CA GLU A 182 -6.63 -9.12 -2.64
C GLU A 182 -5.63 -7.95 -2.75
N LEU A 183 -6.10 -6.72 -2.53
CA LEU A 183 -5.25 -5.52 -2.51
C LEU A 183 -4.20 -5.61 -1.39
N ASN A 184 -4.58 -6.10 -0.21
CA ASN A 184 -3.66 -6.32 0.90
C ASN A 184 -2.61 -7.40 0.62
N GLY A 185 -3.00 -8.49 -0.03
CA GLY A 185 -2.04 -9.50 -0.50
C GLY A 185 -1.05 -8.88 -1.49
N THR A 186 -1.58 -8.24 -2.53
CA THR A 186 -0.78 -7.61 -3.60
C THR A 186 0.21 -6.58 -3.08
N ILE A 187 -0.22 -5.69 -2.17
CA ILE A 187 0.67 -4.67 -1.63
C ILE A 187 1.71 -5.25 -0.65
N THR A 188 1.39 -6.34 0.05
CA THR A 188 2.33 -7.06 0.91
C THR A 188 3.43 -7.73 0.08
N ASP A 189 3.07 -8.30 -1.07
CA ASP A 189 4.03 -8.88 -2.01
C ASP A 189 4.97 -7.82 -2.59
N ILE A 190 4.41 -6.67 -2.99
CA ILE A 190 5.17 -5.51 -3.48
C ILE A 190 6.18 -5.03 -2.43
N ILE A 191 5.76 -4.90 -1.16
CA ILE A 191 6.64 -4.50 -0.06
C ILE A 191 7.74 -5.53 0.15
N SER A 192 7.38 -6.81 0.19
CA SER A 192 8.33 -7.90 0.40
C SER A 192 9.41 -7.89 -0.68
N ALA A 193 9.00 -7.82 -1.95
CA ALA A 193 9.92 -7.74 -3.09
C ALA A 193 10.82 -6.49 -3.03
N LEU A 194 10.29 -5.33 -2.60
CA LEU A 194 11.09 -4.11 -2.46
C LEU A 194 12.16 -4.27 -1.39
N VAL A 195 11.77 -4.73 -0.19
CA VAL A 195 12.67 -4.85 0.96
C VAL A 195 13.76 -5.87 0.69
N THR A 196 13.41 -7.05 0.18
CA THR A 196 14.38 -8.12 -0.08
C THR A 196 15.35 -7.76 -1.21
N SER A 197 14.87 -7.13 -2.28
CA SER A 197 15.70 -6.84 -3.45
C SER A 197 16.64 -5.64 -3.26
N THR A 198 16.28 -4.72 -2.35
CA THR A 198 17.04 -3.48 -2.09
C THR A 198 18.04 -3.58 -0.95
N PHE A 199 18.13 -4.74 -0.27
CA PHE A 199 19.26 -5.08 0.58
C PHE A 199 20.40 -5.63 -0.28
N ILE A 200 21.42 -4.82 -0.54
CA ILE A 200 22.46 -5.11 -1.51
C ILE A 200 23.87 -4.94 -0.93
N ILE A 201 24.84 -5.57 -1.57
CA ILE A 201 26.25 -5.35 -1.28
C ILE A 201 26.71 -4.13 -2.11
N GLU A 202 26.97 -3.02 -1.44
CA GLU A 202 27.50 -1.80 -2.05
C GLU A 202 28.98 -1.96 -2.41
N LYS A 203 29.77 -2.48 -1.47
CA LYS A 203 31.19 -2.77 -1.69
C LYS A 203 31.44 -4.25 -1.46
N GLN A 204 31.75 -4.96 -2.54
CA GLN A 204 32.03 -6.40 -2.50
C GLN A 204 33.30 -6.69 -1.70
N PRO A 205 33.36 -7.82 -0.98
CA PRO A 205 34.62 -8.31 -0.45
C PRO A 205 35.58 -8.68 -1.61
N PRO A 206 36.89 -8.70 -1.38
CA PRO A 206 37.84 -9.19 -2.36
C PRO A 206 37.49 -10.63 -2.81
N GLN A 207 37.55 -10.90 -4.11
CA GLN A 207 37.18 -12.21 -4.67
C GLN A 207 38.20 -13.31 -4.35
N VAL A 208 39.47 -12.93 -4.19
CA VAL A 208 40.56 -13.83 -3.78
C VAL A 208 41.01 -13.41 -2.39
N LEU A 209 40.84 -14.32 -1.43
CA LEU A 209 41.14 -14.08 -0.03
C LEU A 209 42.21 -15.07 0.45
N LYS A 210 43.14 -14.58 1.26
CA LYS A 210 44.07 -15.42 2.03
C LYS A 210 43.52 -15.59 3.45
N THR A 211 43.62 -16.80 4.00
CA THR A 211 43.25 -17.06 5.38
C THR A 211 43.99 -16.14 6.35
N GLN A 212 43.33 -15.75 7.44
CA GLN A 212 43.87 -14.86 8.47
C GLN A 212 44.24 -13.44 7.97
N THR A 213 43.68 -13.01 6.85
CA THR A 213 43.79 -11.61 6.39
C THR A 213 42.50 -10.84 6.67
N LYS A 214 42.65 -9.57 7.05
CA LYS A 214 41.51 -8.67 7.26
C LYS A 214 40.98 -8.22 5.90
N PHE A 215 39.67 -8.27 5.73
CA PHE A 215 38.97 -7.70 4.59
C PHE A 215 37.70 -6.99 5.06
N ALA A 216 37.10 -6.20 4.17
CA ALA A 216 35.87 -5.48 4.46
C ALA A 216 34.89 -5.61 3.29
N ALA A 217 33.61 -5.52 3.60
CA ALA A 217 32.51 -5.40 2.66
C ALA A 217 31.49 -4.42 3.25
N THR A 218 30.71 -3.77 2.39
CA THR A 218 29.68 -2.82 2.80
C THR A 218 28.34 -3.26 2.21
N VAL A 219 27.33 -3.38 3.05
CA VAL A 219 25.94 -3.61 2.63
C VAL A 219 25.12 -2.35 2.82
N ARG A 220 24.10 -2.17 2.01
CA ARG A 220 23.18 -1.04 2.07
C ARG A 220 21.75 -1.52 1.85
N LEU A 221 20.82 -0.97 2.64
CA LEU A 221 19.39 -1.09 2.40
C LEU A 221 18.88 0.21 1.77
N LEU A 222 18.52 0.19 0.48
CA LEU A 222 18.17 1.42 -0.25
C LEU A 222 16.85 2.07 0.23
N VAL A 223 16.03 1.35 0.97
CA VAL A 223 14.74 1.83 1.52
C VAL A 223 14.78 2.15 3.02
N GLY A 224 15.94 2.00 3.67
CA GLY A 224 16.08 2.10 5.13
C GLY A 224 15.72 3.47 5.70
N GLY A 225 15.92 4.54 4.93
CA GLY A 225 15.55 5.91 5.33
C GLY A 225 14.04 6.11 5.46
N LYS A 226 13.24 5.53 4.56
CA LYS A 226 11.79 5.72 4.50
C LYS A 226 10.98 4.70 5.28
N LEU A 227 11.49 3.48 5.45
CA LEU A 227 10.80 2.42 6.21
C LEU A 227 11.05 2.49 7.73
N ASN A 228 11.59 3.60 8.24
CA ASN A 228 11.93 3.79 9.67
C ASN A 228 12.82 2.69 10.28
N VAL A 229 13.52 1.91 9.45
CA VAL A 229 14.44 0.84 9.90
C VAL A 229 15.59 1.42 10.73
N HIS A 230 15.94 2.69 10.50
CA HIS A 230 16.95 3.42 11.27
C HIS A 230 16.59 3.60 12.75
N MET A 231 15.30 3.51 13.13
CA MET A 231 14.86 3.64 14.53
C MET A 231 15.23 2.43 15.39
N ASN A 232 15.42 1.27 14.77
CA ASN A 232 15.99 0.09 15.45
C ASN A 232 16.88 -0.66 14.44
N PRO A 233 18.14 -0.21 14.27
CA PRO A 233 19.00 -0.72 13.21
C PRO A 233 19.26 -2.23 13.41
N PRO A 234 18.93 -3.07 12.42
CA PRO A 234 19.10 -4.50 12.55
C PRO A 234 20.58 -4.88 12.54
N GLN A 235 20.93 -5.95 13.24
CA GLN A 235 22.27 -6.54 13.17
C GLN A 235 22.42 -7.38 11.90
N VAL A 236 23.47 -7.10 11.12
CA VAL A 236 23.82 -7.89 9.93
C VAL A 236 24.92 -8.88 10.29
N LYS A 237 24.67 -10.18 10.08
CA LYS A 237 25.65 -11.25 10.26
C LYS A 237 26.19 -11.70 8.90
N ALA A 238 27.52 -11.68 8.74
CA ALA A 238 28.19 -12.25 7.58
C ALA A 238 28.62 -13.69 7.86
N THR A 239 28.47 -14.59 6.89
CA THR A 239 28.94 -15.98 6.97
C THR A 239 29.37 -16.43 5.58
N ILE A 240 30.55 -17.03 5.48
CA ILE A 240 31.08 -17.58 4.23
C ILE A 240 30.50 -18.98 4.07
N ILE A 241 29.92 -19.26 2.91
CA ILE A 241 29.29 -20.54 2.57
C ILE A 241 29.89 -21.09 1.28
N SER A 242 29.77 -22.41 1.08
CA SER A 242 30.18 -23.05 -0.18
C SER A 242 29.18 -22.79 -1.31
N GLU A 243 29.59 -23.01 -2.56
CA GLU A 243 28.71 -22.90 -3.72
C GLU A 243 27.50 -23.86 -3.63
N GLN A 244 27.71 -25.07 -3.11
CA GLN A 244 26.64 -26.05 -2.91
C GLN A 244 25.61 -25.55 -1.88
N GLN A 245 26.07 -24.96 -0.78
CA GLN A 245 25.20 -24.36 0.23
C GLN A 245 24.41 -23.19 -0.36
N ALA A 246 25.04 -22.33 -1.16
CA ALA A 246 24.36 -21.22 -1.84
C ALA A 246 23.27 -21.71 -2.80
N LYS A 247 23.57 -22.72 -3.63
CA LYS A 247 22.57 -23.36 -4.52
C LYS A 247 21.40 -23.97 -3.75
N ALA A 248 21.64 -24.58 -2.59
CA ALA A 248 20.59 -25.13 -1.74
C ALA A 248 19.70 -24.03 -1.12
N LEU A 249 20.29 -22.92 -0.67
CA LEU A 249 19.54 -21.80 -0.10
C LEU A 249 18.55 -21.18 -1.11
N LEU A 250 18.99 -20.95 -2.36
CA LEU A 250 18.13 -20.40 -3.42
C LEU A 250 16.97 -21.36 -3.81
N LYS A 251 17.20 -22.68 -3.73
CA LYS A 251 16.14 -23.69 -3.95
C LYS A 251 15.11 -23.69 -2.83
N ASN A 252 15.54 -23.52 -1.59
CA ASN A 252 14.62 -23.47 -0.45
C ASN A 252 13.78 -22.19 -0.41
N GLU A 253 14.28 -21.07 -0.95
CA GLU A 253 13.49 -19.84 -1.15
C GLU A 253 12.42 -20.02 -2.24
N SER A 254 12.70 -20.79 -3.30
CA SER A 254 11.71 -21.04 -4.37
C SER A 254 10.58 -21.98 -3.95
N THR A 255 10.81 -22.86 -2.96
CA THR A 255 9.78 -23.73 -2.37
C THR A 255 8.94 -23.09 -1.25
N ARG A 256 9.25 -21.84 -0.85
CA ARG A 256 8.50 -21.09 0.17
C ARG A 256 7.48 -20.09 -0.41
N LYS A 257 7.27 -20.08 -1.73
CA LYS A 257 6.20 -19.34 -2.39
C LYS A 257 4.91 -20.13 -2.41
#